data_AF-A0A523PVK9-F1
#
_entry.id   AF-A0A523PVK9-F1
#
_cell.length_a   1.000
_cell.length_b   1.000
_cell.length_c   1.000
_cell.angle_alpha   90.00
_cell.angle_beta   90.00
_cell.angle_gamma   90.00
#
_symmetry.space_group_name_H-M   'P 1'
#
loop_
_entity.id
_entity.type
_entity.pdbx_description
1 polymer ?
#
loop_
_entity_poly.entity_id
_entity_poly.type
_entity_poly.pdbx_seq_one_letter_code
_entity_poly.pdbx_strand_id
1 'polypeptide(L)'
;MNETPESRGDREHGEIHAAMAEIEAILDHWAAEPVPTRDADGLSEKISALRARLRRHFRFEEQEGILARREGLEPEDRRFVEELLLQHRTLEERLSKTTEEVGGADGLRARIPTIVVREMRGLFRDIRRHEAQEELLQRRAHWRRSSGIRE
;
A
#
# COMPACT_ATOMS: atom_id res chain seq x y z
N MET A 1 0.71 -11.93 25.35
CA MET A 1 2.01 -11.52 24.78
C MET A 1 1.77 -10.18 24.10
N ASN A 2 2.56 -9.15 24.40
CA ASN A 2 2.40 -7.85 23.74
C ASN A 2 3.09 -7.91 22.35
N GLU A 3 2.38 -7.51 21.30
CA GLU A 3 2.89 -7.40 19.92
C GLU A 3 3.95 -6.28 19.87
N THR A 4 5.10 -6.52 19.24
CA THR A 4 6.08 -5.44 18.96
C THR A 4 5.66 -4.65 17.73
N PRO A 5 6.08 -3.38 17.59
CA PRO A 5 5.78 -2.59 16.39
C PRO A 5 6.22 -3.28 15.09
N GLU A 6 7.37 -3.99 15.11
CA GLU A 6 7.83 -4.77 13.95
C GLU A 6 6.87 -5.93 13.63
N SER A 7 6.47 -6.74 14.63
CA SER A 7 5.55 -7.86 14.41
C SER A 7 4.15 -7.42 13.97
N ARG A 8 3.72 -6.21 14.38
CA ARG A 8 2.48 -5.60 13.90
C ARG A 8 2.58 -5.18 12.45
N GLY A 9 3.69 -4.54 12.06
CA GLY A 9 3.95 -4.14 10.67
C GLY A 9 3.94 -5.33 9.71
N ASP A 10 4.64 -6.41 10.06
CA ASP A 10 4.68 -7.65 9.26
C ASP A 10 3.28 -8.26 9.07
N ARG A 11 2.47 -8.26 10.14
CA ARG A 11 1.08 -8.74 10.06
C ARG A 11 0.22 -7.84 9.15
N GLU A 12 0.33 -6.52 9.30
CA GLU A 12 -0.42 -5.57 8.48
C GLU A 12 -0.04 -5.66 6.99
N HIS A 13 1.26 -5.85 6.65
CA HIS A 13 1.70 -6.15 5.28
C HIS A 13 1.08 -7.44 4.74
N GLY A 14 1.07 -8.52 5.53
CA GLY A 14 0.43 -9.77 5.13
C GLY A 14 -1.06 -9.61 4.83
N GLU A 15 -1.78 -8.81 5.62
CA GLU A 15 -3.20 -8.50 5.35
C GLU A 15 -3.41 -7.62 4.11
N ILE A 16 -2.49 -6.69 3.83
CA ILE A 16 -2.49 -5.87 2.60
C ILE A 16 -2.27 -6.77 1.39
N HIS A 17 -1.29 -7.68 1.44
CA HIS A 17 -1.02 -8.64 0.36
C HIS A 17 -2.21 -9.55 0.07
N ALA A 18 -2.87 -10.06 1.12
CA ALA A 18 -4.06 -10.88 0.96
C ALA A 18 -5.18 -10.09 0.24
N ALA A 19 -5.42 -8.84 0.66
CA ALA A 19 -6.43 -7.99 0.03
C ALA A 19 -6.08 -7.65 -1.44
N MET A 20 -4.79 -7.41 -1.74
CA MET A 20 -4.33 -7.19 -3.11
C MET A 20 -4.54 -8.44 -3.98
N ALA A 21 -4.22 -9.63 -3.47
CA ALA A 21 -4.40 -10.88 -4.19
C ALA A 21 -5.88 -11.16 -4.52
N GLU A 22 -6.81 -10.87 -3.60
CA GLU A 22 -8.25 -10.98 -3.87
C GLU A 22 -8.70 -10.04 -5.00
N ILE A 23 -8.15 -8.82 -5.05
CA ILE A 23 -8.46 -7.88 -6.13
C ILE A 23 -7.81 -8.32 -7.44
N GLU A 24 -6.54 -8.77 -7.42
CA GLU A 24 -5.85 -9.30 -8.60
C GLU A 24 -6.65 -10.43 -9.26
N ALA A 25 -7.22 -11.34 -8.47
CA ALA A 25 -8.06 -12.43 -9.00
C ALA A 25 -9.31 -11.93 -9.76
N ILE A 26 -9.95 -10.85 -9.28
CA ILE A 26 -11.09 -10.23 -9.97
C ILE A 26 -10.62 -9.55 -11.26
N LEU A 27 -9.52 -8.82 -11.20
CA LEU A 27 -8.95 -8.13 -12.36
C LEU A 27 -8.51 -9.11 -13.46
N ASP A 28 -7.98 -10.28 -13.07
CA ASP A 28 -7.60 -11.34 -14.00
C ASP A 28 -8.82 -11.94 -14.70
N HIS A 29 -9.91 -12.17 -13.97
CA HIS A 29 -11.18 -12.59 -14.56
C HIS A 29 -11.70 -11.55 -15.57
N TRP A 30 -11.67 -10.26 -15.21
CA TRP A 30 -12.09 -9.16 -16.09
C TRP A 30 -11.22 -8.99 -17.34
N ALA A 31 -9.95 -9.37 -17.27
CA ALA A 31 -9.04 -9.33 -18.41
C ALA A 31 -9.29 -10.49 -19.39
N ALA A 32 -9.90 -11.60 -18.94
CA ALA A 32 -10.10 -12.81 -19.73
C ALA A 32 -11.47 -12.85 -20.44
N GLU A 33 -12.52 -12.28 -19.85
CA GLU A 33 -13.89 -12.39 -20.35
C GLU A 33 -14.65 -11.05 -20.27
N PRO A 34 -15.59 -10.76 -21.21
CA PRO A 34 -16.47 -9.60 -21.10
C PRO A 34 -17.41 -9.73 -19.88
N VAL A 35 -17.24 -8.83 -18.92
CA VAL A 35 -17.81 -8.92 -17.56
C VAL A 35 -19.29 -8.53 -17.50
N PRO A 36 -20.17 -9.31 -16.85
CA PRO A 36 -21.50 -8.86 -16.46
C PRO A 36 -21.43 -7.87 -15.30
N THR A 37 -22.20 -6.77 -15.37
CA THR A 37 -22.13 -5.61 -14.46
C THR A 37 -22.34 -5.85 -12.97
N ARG A 38 -22.67 -7.07 -12.56
CA ARG A 38 -22.87 -7.44 -11.15
C ARG A 38 -21.54 -7.62 -10.39
N ASP A 39 -20.42 -7.77 -11.09
CA ASP A 39 -19.09 -7.96 -10.47
C ASP A 39 -18.38 -6.64 -10.13
N ALA A 40 -18.89 -5.50 -10.61
CA ALA A 40 -18.29 -4.17 -10.35
C ALA A 40 -18.47 -3.70 -8.89
N ASP A 41 -19.60 -4.05 -8.26
CA ASP A 41 -19.89 -3.67 -6.88
C ASP A 41 -18.92 -4.36 -5.90
N GLY A 42 -18.63 -5.65 -6.13
CA GLY A 42 -17.68 -6.42 -5.30
C GLY A 42 -16.24 -5.92 -5.42
N LEU A 43 -15.82 -5.40 -6.58
CA LEU A 43 -14.51 -4.78 -6.74
C LEU A 43 -14.42 -3.45 -5.96
N SER A 44 -15.46 -2.61 -6.06
CA SER A 44 -15.51 -1.33 -5.36
C SER A 44 -15.41 -1.47 -3.84
N GLU A 45 -16.12 -2.45 -3.25
CA GLU A 45 -16.03 -2.76 -1.82
C GLU A 45 -14.63 -3.21 -1.41
N LYS A 46 -13.98 -4.08 -2.21
CA LYS A 46 -12.63 -4.57 -1.92
C LYS A 46 -11.56 -3.48 -2.03
N ILE A 47 -11.65 -2.61 -3.04
CA ILE A 47 -10.78 -1.44 -3.18
C ILE A 47 -10.95 -0.50 -1.99
N SER A 48 -12.20 -0.25 -1.58
CA SER A 48 -12.51 0.57 -0.40
C SER A 48 -11.95 -0.03 0.90
N ALA A 49 -12.03 -1.35 1.05
CA ALA A 49 -11.46 -2.07 2.19
C ALA A 49 -9.92 -2.01 2.20
N LEU A 50 -9.27 -2.20 1.05
CA LEU A 50 -7.81 -2.03 0.90
C LEU A 50 -7.38 -0.61 1.29
N ARG A 51 -8.11 0.41 0.82
CA ARG A 51 -7.85 1.81 1.17
C ARG A 51 -7.93 2.05 2.67
N ALA A 52 -8.97 1.55 3.32
CA ALA A 52 -9.11 1.67 4.76
C ALA A 52 -7.97 0.98 5.52
N ARG A 53 -7.47 -0.15 5.00
CA ARG A 53 -6.34 -0.88 5.58
C ARG A 53 -5.03 -0.11 5.43
N LEU A 54 -4.67 0.31 4.21
CA LEU A 54 -3.47 1.12 3.95
C LEU A 54 -3.44 2.39 4.80
N ARG A 55 -4.56 3.11 4.90
CA ARG A 55 -4.63 4.32 5.73
C ARG A 55 -4.40 4.06 7.22
N ARG A 56 -4.86 2.93 7.74
CA ARG A 56 -4.58 2.54 9.14
C ARG A 56 -3.11 2.18 9.33
N HIS A 57 -2.56 1.47 8.36
CA HIS A 57 -1.17 1.05 8.35
C HIS A 57 -0.22 2.25 8.30
N PHE A 58 -0.37 3.14 7.31
CA PHE A 58 0.41 4.36 7.19
C PHE A 58 0.35 5.23 8.45
N ARG A 59 -0.85 5.39 9.03
CA ARG A 59 -1.00 6.13 10.30
C ARG A 59 -0.19 5.50 11.43
N PHE A 60 -0.22 4.17 11.53
CA PHE A 60 0.56 3.47 12.54
C PHE A 60 2.05 3.71 12.33
N GLU A 61 2.56 3.57 11.11
CA GLU A 61 3.97 3.77 10.81
C GLU A 61 4.47 5.20 11.07
N GLU A 62 3.62 6.18 10.75
CA GLU A 62 3.87 7.60 10.95
C GLU A 62 3.92 8.00 12.43
N GLN A 63 3.11 7.36 13.29
CA GLN A 63 2.90 7.77 14.68
C GLN A 63 3.65 6.89 15.69
N GLU A 64 3.73 5.59 15.43
CA GLU A 64 4.17 4.57 16.39
C GLU A 64 5.21 3.61 15.80
N GLY A 65 5.22 3.44 14.47
CA GLY A 65 6.08 2.50 13.77
C GLY A 65 7.44 3.08 13.36
N ILE A 66 7.98 2.59 12.24
CA ILE A 66 9.37 2.89 11.87
C ILE A 66 9.59 4.35 11.46
N LEU A 67 8.62 4.99 10.80
CA LEU A 67 8.74 6.36 10.29
C LEU A 67 8.59 7.42 11.39
N ALA A 68 8.04 7.04 12.55
CA ALA A 68 7.95 7.88 13.73
C ALA A 68 9.33 8.12 14.40
N ARG A 69 10.27 7.18 14.26
CA ARG A 69 11.57 7.19 14.95
C ARG A 69 12.60 8.06 14.22
N ARG A 70 12.36 9.38 14.18
CA ARG A 70 13.19 10.34 13.43
C ARG A 70 14.40 10.87 14.20
N GLU A 71 14.36 10.82 15.52
CA GLU A 71 15.43 11.31 16.38
C GLU A 71 16.68 10.43 16.23
N GLY A 72 17.85 11.05 16.06
CA GLY A 72 19.11 10.34 15.86
C GLY A 72 19.29 9.69 14.48
N LEU A 73 18.39 9.94 13.52
CA LEU A 73 18.62 9.54 12.12
C LEU A 73 19.64 10.47 11.45
N GLU A 74 20.57 9.84 10.74
CA GLU A 74 21.46 10.51 9.80
C GLU A 74 20.68 11.31 8.75
N PRO A 75 21.26 12.38 8.19
CA PRO A 75 20.60 13.20 7.18
C PRO A 75 20.05 12.40 5.99
N GLU A 76 20.75 11.35 5.56
CA GLU A 76 20.31 10.48 4.47
C GLU A 76 19.08 9.65 4.83
N ASP A 77 19.05 9.05 6.02
CA ASP A 77 17.92 8.24 6.48
C ASP A 77 16.70 9.13 6.80
N ARG A 78 16.92 10.37 7.25
CA ARG A 78 15.85 11.36 7.42
C ARG A 78 15.18 11.73 6.10
N ARG A 79 15.97 11.99 5.04
CA ARG A 79 15.45 12.23 3.68
C ARG A 79 14.71 11.00 3.15
N PHE A 80 15.22 9.81 3.44
CA PHE A 80 14.57 8.57 3.03
C PHE A 80 13.22 8.37 3.71
N VAL A 81 13.12 8.68 5.01
CA VAL A 81 11.82 8.72 5.72
C VAL A 81 10.88 9.76 5.11
N GLU A 82 11.37 10.96 4.78
CA GLU A 82 10.55 11.98 4.11
C GLU A 82 10.01 11.52 2.76
N GLU A 83 10.79 10.75 2.00
CA GLU A 83 10.35 10.13 0.75
C GLU A 83 9.22 9.12 0.99
N LEU A 84 9.37 8.22 1.98
CA LEU A 84 8.35 7.23 2.34
C LEU A 84 7.02 7.91 2.73
N LEU A 85 7.09 8.99 3.51
CA LEU A 85 5.90 9.78 3.88
C LEU A 85 5.24 10.48 2.69
N LEU A 86 6.01 10.85 1.67
CA LEU A 86 5.45 11.36 0.42
C LEU A 86 4.79 10.24 -0.40
N GLN A 87 5.36 9.04 -0.36
CA GLN A 87 4.77 7.87 -1.01
C GLN A 87 3.43 7.48 -0.37
N HIS A 88 3.28 7.53 0.95
CA HIS A 88 1.99 7.30 1.63
C HIS A 88 0.88 8.15 1.02
N ARG A 89 1.10 9.47 0.95
CA ARG A 89 0.15 10.44 0.39
C ARG A 89 -0.16 10.15 -1.08
N THR A 90 0.88 9.84 -1.85
CA THR A 90 0.75 9.55 -3.29
C THR A 90 -0.06 8.26 -3.53
N LEU A 91 0.17 7.21 -2.73
CA LEU A 91 -0.55 5.95 -2.80
C LEU A 91 -2.01 6.13 -2.38
N GLU A 92 -2.29 6.89 -1.31
CA GLU A 92 -3.66 7.21 -0.91
C GLU A 92 -4.42 8.00 -1.98
N GLU A 93 -3.79 9.02 -2.58
CA GLU A 93 -4.40 9.82 -3.65
C GLU A 93 -4.73 8.98 -4.88
N ARG A 94 -3.80 8.12 -5.31
CA ARG A 94 -4.03 7.22 -6.46
C ARG A 94 -5.15 6.23 -6.18
N LEU A 95 -5.19 5.64 -4.99
CA LEU A 95 -6.23 4.71 -4.62
C LEU A 95 -7.61 5.40 -4.52
N SER A 96 -7.68 6.67 -4.07
CA SER A 96 -8.92 7.46 -4.12
C SER A 96 -9.40 7.67 -5.54
N LYS A 97 -8.51 8.10 -6.45
CA LYS A 97 -8.83 8.31 -7.87
C LYS A 97 -9.34 7.03 -8.52
N THR A 98 -8.68 5.90 -8.30
CA THR A 98 -9.14 4.62 -8.87
C THR A 98 -10.49 4.18 -8.30
N THR A 99 -10.77 4.45 -7.01
CA THR A 99 -12.08 4.16 -6.42
C THR A 99 -13.19 5.01 -7.04
N GLU A 100 -12.94 6.30 -7.27
CA GLU A 100 -13.88 7.23 -7.91
C GLU A 100 -14.17 6.84 -9.37
N GLU A 101 -13.14 6.42 -10.12
CA GLU A 101 -13.28 5.94 -11.49
C GLU A 101 -14.08 4.63 -11.59
N VAL A 102 -13.96 3.74 -10.59
CA VAL A 102 -14.76 2.51 -10.50
C VAL A 102 -16.20 2.80 -10.07
N GLY A 103 -16.41 3.73 -9.13
CA GLY A 103 -17.73 4.05 -8.57
C GLY A 103 -18.59 5.01 -9.40
N GLY A 104 -17.99 5.83 -10.27
CA GLY A 104 -18.70 6.79 -11.14
C GLY A 104 -19.13 6.23 -12.50
N ALA A 105 -18.95 4.93 -12.73
CA ALA A 105 -19.00 4.29 -14.04
C ALA A 105 -20.41 3.94 -14.54
N ASP A 106 -21.37 4.88 -14.54
CA ASP A 106 -22.71 4.63 -15.10
C ASP A 106 -22.75 4.56 -16.64
N GLY A 107 -21.63 4.79 -17.36
CA GLY A 107 -21.67 5.01 -18.82
C GLY A 107 -20.70 4.27 -19.73
N LEU A 108 -19.67 3.55 -19.23
CA LEU A 108 -18.55 3.10 -20.09
C LEU A 108 -18.08 1.66 -19.81
N ARG A 109 -19.05 0.74 -19.75
CA ARG A 109 -18.89 -0.68 -19.33
C ARG A 109 -17.86 -1.52 -20.12
N ALA A 110 -17.37 -1.06 -21.28
CA ALA A 110 -16.41 -1.84 -22.11
C ALA A 110 -14.96 -1.29 -22.14
N ARG A 111 -14.72 -0.01 -21.78
CA ARG A 111 -13.36 0.60 -21.78
C ARG A 111 -12.79 0.83 -20.37
N ILE A 112 -13.67 0.86 -19.38
CA ILE A 112 -13.31 0.99 -17.96
C ILE A 112 -12.50 -0.21 -17.45
N PRO A 113 -12.78 -1.48 -17.84
CA PRO A 113 -12.03 -2.62 -17.30
C PRO A 113 -10.53 -2.56 -17.59
N THR A 114 -10.11 -2.24 -18.81
CA THR A 114 -8.67 -2.21 -19.16
C THR A 114 -7.89 -1.12 -18.42
N ILE A 115 -8.48 0.07 -18.26
CA ILE A 115 -7.83 1.18 -17.54
C ILE A 115 -7.75 0.84 -16.06
N VAL A 116 -8.87 0.42 -15.44
CA VAL A 116 -8.92 0.04 -14.03
C VAL A 116 -7.92 -1.09 -13.72
N VAL A 117 -7.87 -2.14 -14.56
CA VAL A 117 -6.91 -3.24 -14.43
C VAL A 117 -5.47 -2.71 -14.47
N ARG A 118 -5.15 -1.81 -15.42
CA ARG A 118 -3.81 -1.24 -15.56
C ARG A 118 -3.44 -0.38 -14.35
N GLU A 119 -4.31 0.53 -13.93
CA GLU A 119 -4.06 1.45 -12.82
C GLU A 119 -3.91 0.69 -11.49
N MET A 120 -4.77 -0.30 -11.23
CA MET A 120 -4.68 -1.14 -10.03
C MET A 120 -3.40 -1.97 -10.00
N ARG A 121 -3.01 -2.61 -11.12
CA ARG A 121 -1.73 -3.34 -11.20
C ARG A 121 -0.52 -2.42 -11.05
N GLY A 122 -0.62 -1.19 -11.55
CA GLY A 122 0.37 -0.14 -11.30
C GLY A 122 0.48 0.15 -9.81
N LEU A 123 -0.64 0.44 -9.15
CA LEU A 123 -0.71 0.72 -7.73
C LEU A 123 -0.14 -0.41 -6.87
N PHE A 124 -0.46 -1.67 -7.20
CA PHE A 124 0.04 -2.85 -6.49
C PHE A 124 1.56 -2.98 -6.58
N ARG A 125 2.14 -2.67 -7.73
CA ARG A 125 3.59 -2.62 -7.89
C ARG A 125 4.21 -1.53 -7.03
N ASP A 126 3.58 -0.38 -6.95
CA ASP A 126 4.09 0.75 -6.17
C ASP A 126 3.98 0.50 -4.66
N ILE A 127 2.91 -0.17 -4.19
CA ILE A 127 2.80 -0.64 -2.80
C ILE A 127 3.93 -1.63 -2.48
N ARG A 128 4.14 -2.66 -3.30
CA ARG A 128 5.23 -3.63 -3.07
C ARG A 128 6.61 -2.97 -3.08
N ARG A 129 6.82 -1.97 -3.94
CA ARG A 129 8.06 -1.19 -3.98
C ARG A 129 8.25 -0.39 -2.69
N HIS A 130 7.19 0.26 -2.22
CA HIS A 130 7.17 1.04 -0.99
C HIS A 130 7.52 0.17 0.22
N GLU A 131 6.88 -0.98 0.39
CA GLU A 131 7.18 -1.95 1.45
C GLU A 131 8.65 -2.40 1.43
N ALA A 132 9.21 -2.67 0.24
CA ALA A 132 10.63 -3.02 0.11
C ALA A 132 11.57 -1.88 0.56
N GLN A 133 11.16 -0.63 0.41
CA GLN A 133 11.90 0.54 0.89
C GLN A 133 11.80 0.67 2.42
N GLU A 134 10.66 0.34 3.01
CA GLU A 134 10.48 0.28 4.47
C GLU A 134 11.32 -0.82 5.10
N GLU A 135 11.35 -2.01 4.51
CA GLU A 135 12.24 -3.09 4.95
C GLU A 135 13.72 -2.67 4.87
N LEU A 136 14.11 -1.91 3.84
CA LEU A 136 15.47 -1.39 3.73
C LEU A 136 15.78 -0.44 4.89
N LEU A 137 14.86 0.45 5.24
CA LEU A 137 14.99 1.33 6.40
C LEU A 137 15.08 0.52 7.71
N GLN A 138 14.25 -0.51 7.88
CA GLN A 138 14.30 -1.42 9.04
C GLN A 138 15.66 -2.10 9.17
N ARG A 139 16.18 -2.67 8.07
CA ARG A 139 17.50 -3.31 8.03
C ARG A 139 18.63 -2.33 8.36
N ARG A 140 18.59 -1.12 7.80
CA ARG A 140 19.55 -0.05 8.11
C ARG A 140 19.54 0.33 9.59
N ALA A 141 18.36 0.53 10.16
CA ALA A 141 18.19 0.86 11.58
C ALA A 141 18.66 -0.28 12.50
N HIS A 142 18.40 -1.54 12.13
CA HIS A 142 18.87 -2.70 12.88
C HIS A 142 20.40 -2.82 12.83
N TRP A 143 21.01 -2.67 11.66
CA TRP A 143 22.47 -2.77 11.49
C TRP A 143 23.21 -1.72 12.33
N ARG A 144 22.74 -0.47 12.35
CA ARG A 144 23.34 0.59 13.19
C ARG A 144 23.28 0.26 14.70
N ARG A 145 22.15 -0.26 15.19
CA ARG A 145 22.01 -0.68 16.60
C ARG A 145 22.94 -1.85 16.95
N SER A 146 23.15 -2.76 16.01
CA SER A 146 23.95 -3.98 16.19
C SER A 146 25.45 -3.73 16.07
N SER A 147 25.87 -2.79 15.22
CA SER A 147 27.27 -2.49 14.94
C SER A 147 27.95 -1.61 15.98
N GLY A 148 27.21 -1.04 16.95
CA GLY A 148 27.79 -0.26 18.05
C GLY A 148 28.54 1.01 17.64
N ILE A 149 28.39 1.45 16.38
CA ILE A 149 28.98 2.69 15.87
C ILE A 149 28.18 3.85 16.46
N ARG A 150 28.63 4.36 17.61
CA ARG A 150 28.31 5.71 18.07
C ARG A 150 29.31 6.63 17.39
N GLU A 151 28.83 7.52 16.53
CA GLU A 151 29.60 8.72 16.17
C GLU A 151 29.77 9.63 17.38
#